data_AF-A0A937S5Y1-F1
#
_entry.id   AF-A0A937S5Y1-F1
#
_cell.length_a   1.000
_cell.length_b   1.000
_cell.length_c   1.000
_cell.angle_alpha   90.00
_cell.angle_beta   90.00
_cell.angle_gamma   90.00
#
_symmetry.space_group_name_H-M   'P 1'
#
loop_
_entity.id
_entity.type
_entity.pdbx_description
1 polymer ?
#
loop_
_entity_poly.entity_id
_entity_poly.type
_entity_poly.pdbx_seq_one_letter_code
_entity_poly.pdbx_strand_id
1 'polypeptide(L)'
;MAAKTESRKREYIIGGVALTLTIASCVAVVFYWDYVRQAQHYGYFGAFVISILAGATVFVPIPGILVVFTLGSVLNPALIGIVSGLGEAIGSIGIYLSGWGGQKAVQNLNHQFVDKFTDWIRRRGEIAVFLMSAILNPLFYPFAAIAGMLRFGLVKFFFLCWGGKALKNIAIAYLGYFGLRSILRWVGVL
;
A
#
# COMPACT_ATOMS: atom_id res chain seq x y z
N MET A 1 -32.44 17.45 -7.86
CA MET A 1 -31.30 17.32 -8.80
C MET A 1 -29.96 17.88 -8.28
N ALA A 2 -29.80 18.21 -6.97
CA ALA A 2 -28.59 18.88 -6.45
C ALA A 2 -27.51 17.97 -5.83
N ALA A 3 -27.82 16.70 -5.49
CA ALA A 3 -26.91 15.82 -4.74
C ALA A 3 -25.78 15.17 -5.58
N LYS A 4 -25.82 15.28 -6.91
CA LYS A 4 -24.86 14.59 -7.80
C LYS A 4 -23.57 15.41 -8.06
N THR A 5 -23.60 16.72 -7.79
CA THR A 5 -22.51 17.65 -8.11
C THR A 5 -21.43 17.71 -7.02
N GLU A 6 -21.78 17.49 -5.75
CA GLU A 6 -20.81 17.46 -4.63
C GLU A 6 -19.84 16.28 -4.70
N SER A 7 -20.32 15.10 -5.15
CA SER A 7 -19.51 13.89 -5.24
C SER A 7 -18.31 14.05 -6.18
N ARG A 8 -18.49 14.75 -7.32
CA ARG A 8 -17.41 15.01 -8.29
C ARG A 8 -16.36 15.98 -7.76
N LYS A 9 -16.76 17.07 -7.11
CA LYS A 9 -15.81 18.03 -6.54
C LYS A 9 -14.94 17.37 -5.46
N ARG A 10 -15.54 16.49 -4.65
CA ARG A 10 -14.85 15.74 -3.60
C ARG A 10 -13.87 14.72 -4.20
N GLU A 11 -14.21 14.05 -5.30
CA GLU A 11 -13.27 13.20 -6.06
C GLU A 11 -12.10 13.98 -6.67
N TYR A 12 -12.34 15.17 -7.23
CA TYR A 12 -11.26 16.03 -7.74
C TYR A 12 -10.36 16.58 -6.63
N ILE A 13 -10.92 16.92 -5.46
CA ILE A 13 -10.15 17.36 -4.30
C ILE A 13 -9.33 16.19 -3.74
N ILE A 14 -9.92 14.99 -3.61
CA ILE A 14 -9.21 13.79 -3.17
C ILE A 14 -8.12 13.40 -4.17
N GLY A 15 -8.38 13.50 -5.47
CA GLY A 15 -7.38 13.26 -6.53
C GLY A 15 -6.27 14.31 -6.52
N GLY A 16 -6.61 15.58 -6.33
CA GLY A 16 -5.64 16.68 -6.23
C GLY A 16 -4.79 16.60 -4.96
N VAL A 17 -5.39 16.21 -3.83
CA VAL A 17 -4.68 15.95 -2.56
C VAL A 17 -3.79 14.72 -2.69
N ALA A 18 -4.25 13.65 -3.35
CA ALA A 18 -3.42 12.48 -3.63
C ALA A 18 -2.26 12.81 -4.56
N LEU A 19 -2.47 13.63 -5.59
CA LEU A 19 -1.44 14.08 -6.52
C LEU A 19 -0.42 14.98 -5.81
N THR A 20 -0.87 15.93 -5.01
CA THR A 20 0.02 16.80 -4.23
C THR A 20 0.75 16.04 -3.13
N LEU A 21 0.13 15.08 -2.46
CA LEU A 21 0.82 14.16 -1.54
C LEU A 21 1.86 13.31 -2.26
N THR A 22 1.56 12.85 -3.49
CA THR A 22 2.51 12.09 -4.31
C THR A 22 3.70 12.97 -4.70
N ILE A 23 3.46 14.18 -5.16
CA ILE A 23 4.51 15.14 -5.55
C ILE A 23 5.32 15.58 -4.32
N ALA A 24 4.66 15.91 -3.21
CA ALA A 24 5.31 16.28 -1.96
C ALA A 24 6.13 15.11 -1.39
N SER A 25 5.67 13.87 -1.56
CA SER A 25 6.44 12.69 -1.20
C SER A 25 7.66 12.50 -2.13
N CYS A 26 7.52 12.74 -3.44
CA CYS A 26 8.67 12.75 -4.36
C CYS A 26 9.70 13.79 -3.94
N VAL A 27 9.25 14.99 -3.57
CA VAL A 27 10.11 16.07 -3.09
C VAL A 27 10.75 15.69 -1.74
N ALA A 28 9.99 15.14 -0.80
CA ALA A 28 10.50 14.68 0.50
C ALA A 28 11.57 13.58 0.33
N VAL A 29 11.38 12.63 -0.58
CA VAL A 29 12.38 11.61 -0.89
C VAL A 29 13.67 12.24 -1.43
N VAL A 30 13.57 13.27 -2.27
CA VAL A 30 14.75 14.02 -2.75
C VAL A 30 15.41 14.81 -1.63
N PHE A 31 14.65 15.38 -0.69
CA PHE A 31 15.20 16.12 0.47
C PHE A 31 15.84 15.20 1.52
N TYR A 32 15.29 14.00 1.74
CA TYR A 32 15.81 13.01 2.69
C TYR A 32 16.70 11.95 2.01
N TRP A 33 17.24 12.26 0.83
CA TRP A 33 18.02 11.32 0.02
C TRP A 33 19.25 10.77 0.74
N ASP A 34 19.83 11.53 1.68
CA ASP A 34 20.97 11.09 2.50
C ASP A 34 20.59 10.02 3.54
N TYR A 35 19.38 10.07 4.11
CA TYR A 35 18.85 9.01 4.97
C TYR A 35 18.46 7.76 4.16
N VAL A 36 17.94 7.96 2.95
CA VAL A 36 17.67 6.87 2.00
C VAL A 36 18.98 6.19 1.59
N ARG A 37 20.06 6.94 1.37
CA ARG A 37 21.41 6.40 1.08
C ARG A 37 21.98 5.56 2.22
N GLN A 38 21.79 5.96 3.49
CA GLN A 38 22.18 5.10 4.62
C GLN A 38 21.32 3.83 4.69
N ALA A 39 20.03 3.91 4.34
CA ALA A 39 19.17 2.74 4.20
C ALA A 39 19.51 1.85 2.99
N GLN A 40 20.15 2.40 1.93
CA GLN A 40 20.63 1.62 0.79
C GLN A 40 21.70 0.59 1.18
N HIS A 41 22.46 0.81 2.26
CA HIS A 41 23.40 -0.18 2.78
C HIS A 41 22.70 -1.46 3.26
N TYR A 42 21.42 -1.36 3.62
CA TYR A 42 20.57 -2.50 3.97
C TYR A 42 19.73 -3.03 2.80
N GLY A 43 19.72 -2.35 1.65
CA GLY A 43 19.10 -2.77 0.37
C GLY A 43 17.72 -3.41 0.51
N TYR A 44 17.68 -4.74 0.54
CA TYR A 44 16.45 -5.53 0.70
C TYR A 44 15.87 -5.49 2.11
N PHE A 45 16.71 -5.46 3.16
CA PHE A 45 16.28 -5.41 4.55
C PHE A 45 15.67 -4.04 4.91
N GLY A 46 16.23 -2.95 4.39
CA GLY A 46 15.65 -1.62 4.53
C GLY A 46 14.26 -1.54 3.89
N ALA A 47 14.12 -2.07 2.67
CA ALA A 47 12.82 -2.15 1.99
C ALA A 47 11.79 -2.95 2.81
N PHE A 48 12.20 -4.09 3.36
CA PHE A 48 11.35 -4.92 4.22
C PHE A 48 10.81 -4.16 5.44
N VAL A 49 11.68 -3.52 6.23
CA VAL A 49 11.30 -2.83 7.46
C VAL A 49 10.41 -1.62 7.17
N ILE A 50 10.77 -0.83 6.16
CA ILE A 50 9.96 0.32 5.73
C ILE A 50 8.59 -0.14 5.25
N SER A 51 8.52 -1.25 4.51
CA SER A 51 7.26 -1.84 4.06
C SER A 51 6.39 -2.37 5.21
N ILE A 52 6.98 -2.88 6.30
CA ILE A 52 6.22 -3.22 7.52
C ILE A 52 5.54 -1.98 8.08
N LEU A 53 6.30 -0.89 8.25
CA LEU A 53 5.76 0.35 8.79
C LEU A 53 4.68 0.91 7.86
N ALA A 54 4.94 0.97 6.56
CA ALA A 54 3.98 1.43 5.55
C ALA A 54 2.71 0.55 5.51
N GLY A 55 2.84 -0.75 5.77
CA GLY A 55 1.70 -1.67 5.86
C GLY A 55 0.90 -1.56 7.17
N ALA A 56 1.50 -1.01 8.23
CA ALA A 56 0.88 -0.88 9.56
C ALA A 56 0.27 0.50 9.82
N THR A 57 0.80 1.57 9.20
CA THR A 57 0.37 2.95 9.50
C THR A 57 -0.69 3.48 8.54
N VAL A 58 -1.80 3.98 9.11
CA VAL A 58 -2.84 4.75 8.39
C VAL A 58 -2.48 6.21 8.19
N PHE A 59 -1.77 6.78 9.18
CA PHE A 59 -1.66 8.23 9.37
C PHE A 59 -0.35 8.84 8.89
N VAL A 60 0.70 8.04 8.77
CA VAL A 60 1.95 8.50 8.18
C VAL A 60 1.93 7.99 6.75
N PRO A 61 1.74 8.86 5.74
CA PRO A 61 2.02 8.50 4.36
C PRO A 61 3.54 8.32 4.25
N ILE A 62 4.04 7.19 4.77
CA ILE A 62 5.36 6.71 4.42
C ILE A 62 5.22 6.34 2.96
N PRO A 63 5.95 6.99 2.04
CA PRO A 63 5.83 6.67 0.64
C PRO A 63 6.59 5.36 0.38
N GLY A 64 6.08 4.25 0.91
CA GLY A 64 6.62 2.91 0.71
C GLY A 64 6.70 2.57 -0.78
N ILE A 65 5.75 3.09 -1.56
CA ILE A 65 5.77 3.04 -3.03
C ILE A 65 7.03 3.70 -3.59
N LEU A 66 7.42 4.89 -3.11
CA LEU A 66 8.62 5.58 -3.58
C LEU A 66 9.88 4.83 -3.17
N VAL A 67 9.90 4.22 -1.98
CA VAL A 67 11.03 3.40 -1.54
C VAL A 67 11.16 2.14 -2.42
N VAL A 68 10.06 1.43 -2.69
CA VAL A 68 10.04 0.28 -3.61
C VAL A 68 10.43 0.68 -5.04
N PHE A 69 9.95 1.83 -5.51
CA PHE A 69 10.23 2.37 -6.84
C PHE A 69 11.70 2.78 -6.99
N THR A 70 12.25 3.50 -6.01
CA THR A 70 13.65 3.96 -6.02
C THR A 70 14.63 2.80 -5.84
N LEU A 71 14.39 1.90 -4.88
CA LEU A 71 15.24 0.73 -4.69
C LEU A 71 15.12 -0.23 -5.88
N GLY A 72 13.94 -0.34 -6.50
CA GLY A 72 13.71 -1.13 -7.70
C GLY A 72 14.51 -0.67 -8.92
N SER A 73 14.98 0.59 -8.94
CA SER A 73 15.85 1.08 -10.02
C SER A 73 17.32 0.71 -9.86
N VAL A 74 17.74 0.37 -8.64
CA VAL A 74 19.15 0.09 -8.28
C VAL A 74 19.40 -1.40 -8.05
N LEU A 75 18.42 -2.12 -7.48
CA LEU A 75 18.50 -3.54 -7.13
C LEU A 75 17.58 -4.39 -8.02
N ASN A 76 17.59 -5.72 -7.81
CA ASN A 76 16.68 -6.61 -8.54
C ASN A 76 15.20 -6.31 -8.18
N PRO A 77 14.39 -5.84 -9.15
CA PRO A 77 13.03 -5.36 -8.88
C PRO A 77 12.08 -6.47 -8.43
N ALA A 78 12.28 -7.71 -8.90
CA ALA A 78 11.45 -8.85 -8.49
C ALA A 78 11.66 -9.17 -7.00
N LEU A 79 12.91 -9.21 -6.55
CA LEU A 79 13.24 -9.49 -5.15
C LEU A 79 12.76 -8.38 -4.21
N ILE A 80 12.92 -7.11 -4.61
CA ILE A 80 12.36 -5.99 -3.83
C ILE A 80 10.86 -6.12 -3.73
N GLY A 81 10.17 -6.40 -4.83
CA GLY A 81 8.71 -6.52 -4.83
C GLY A 81 8.22 -7.62 -3.89
N ILE A 82 8.88 -8.77 -3.88
CA ILE A 82 8.56 -9.90 -2.99
C ILE A 82 8.81 -9.53 -1.52
N VAL A 83 9.99 -9.00 -1.20
CA VAL A 83 10.41 -8.66 0.17
C VAL A 83 9.56 -7.52 0.74
N SER A 84 9.30 -6.49 -0.07
CA SER A 84 8.46 -5.36 0.30
C SER A 84 7.00 -5.78 0.47
N GLY A 85 6.50 -6.67 -0.42
CA GLY A 85 5.19 -7.28 -0.27
C GLY A 85 5.04 -8.07 1.03
N LEU A 86 6.08 -8.81 1.42
CA LEU A 86 6.17 -9.54 2.68
C LEU A 86 6.09 -8.59 3.89
N GLY A 87 6.89 -7.53 3.87
CA GLY A 87 6.88 -6.52 4.92
C GLY A 87 5.51 -5.88 5.09
N GLU A 88 4.91 -5.43 3.99
CA GLU A 88 3.56 -4.83 4.04
C GLU A 88 2.47 -5.83 4.47
N ALA A 89 2.60 -7.11 4.13
CA ALA A 89 1.68 -8.15 4.59
C ALA A 89 1.77 -8.33 6.11
N ILE A 90 2.98 -8.37 6.67
CA ILE A 90 3.23 -8.41 8.12
C ILE A 90 2.64 -7.16 8.78
N GLY A 91 2.90 -5.97 8.24
CA GLY A 91 2.35 -4.72 8.77
C GLY A 91 0.81 -4.74 8.80
N SER A 92 0.16 -5.33 7.80
CA SER A 92 -1.29 -5.43 7.74
C SER A 92 -1.91 -6.44 8.73
N ILE A 93 -1.12 -7.32 9.34
CA ILE A 93 -1.61 -8.21 10.41
C ILE A 93 -2.11 -7.37 11.60
N GLY A 94 -1.44 -6.27 11.95
CA GLY A 94 -1.89 -5.40 13.04
C GLY A 94 -3.30 -4.84 12.81
N ILE A 95 -3.61 -4.50 11.55
CA ILE A 95 -4.93 -4.00 11.13
C ILE A 95 -5.97 -5.12 11.23
N TYR A 96 -5.63 -6.31 10.74
CA TYR A 96 -6.47 -7.49 10.82
C TYR A 96 -6.81 -7.85 12.27
N LEU A 97 -5.81 -7.85 13.15
CA LEU A 97 -5.99 -8.13 14.58
C LEU A 97 -6.80 -7.04 15.27
N SER A 98 -6.64 -5.78 14.88
CA SER A 98 -7.45 -4.66 15.39
C SER A 98 -8.94 -4.86 15.06
N GLY A 99 -9.25 -5.34 13.85
CA GLY A 99 -10.61 -5.73 13.47
C GLY A 99 -11.11 -7.00 14.17
N TRP A 100 -10.22 -7.96 14.43
CA TRP A 100 -10.53 -9.19 15.17
C TRP A 100 -10.89 -8.91 16.64
N GLY A 101 -10.30 -7.87 17.24
CA GLY A 101 -10.56 -7.42 18.62
C GLY A 101 -11.98 -6.89 18.87
N GLY A 102 -12.81 -6.72 17.83
CA GLY A 102 -14.25 -6.49 17.97
C GLY A 102 -14.81 -5.41 17.03
N GLN A 103 -16.14 -5.36 16.94
CA GLN A 103 -16.88 -4.42 16.08
C GLN A 103 -16.59 -2.94 16.37
N LYS A 104 -16.05 -2.60 17.55
CA LYS A 104 -15.69 -1.22 17.91
C LYS A 104 -14.61 -0.62 17.01
N ALA A 105 -13.73 -1.43 16.43
CA ALA A 105 -12.73 -0.94 15.46
C ALA A 105 -13.35 -0.53 14.11
N VAL A 106 -14.53 -1.06 13.79
CA VAL A 106 -15.24 -0.87 12.52
C VAL A 106 -16.46 0.05 12.68
N GLN A 107 -16.92 0.32 13.91
CA GLN A 107 -18.12 1.13 14.20
C GLN A 107 -18.05 2.57 13.67
N ASN A 108 -16.84 3.13 13.56
CA ASN A 108 -16.63 4.49 13.03
C ASN A 108 -16.57 4.53 11.49
N LEU A 109 -16.61 3.36 10.83
CA LEU A 109 -16.66 3.26 9.38
C LEU A 109 -18.12 3.32 8.92
N ASN A 110 -18.34 3.91 7.75
CA ASN A 110 -19.67 4.06 7.18
C ASN A 110 -20.35 2.68 6.98
N HIS A 111 -21.52 2.48 7.60
CA HIS A 111 -22.26 1.21 7.59
C HIS A 111 -22.46 0.62 6.20
N GLN A 112 -22.75 1.44 5.17
CA GLN A 112 -22.90 0.95 3.80
C GLN A 112 -21.62 0.30 3.23
N PHE A 113 -20.44 0.83 3.59
CA PHE A 113 -19.16 0.23 3.18
C PHE A 113 -18.90 -1.06 3.95
N VAL A 114 -19.23 -1.09 5.24
CA VAL A 114 -19.08 -2.27 6.08
C VAL A 114 -19.93 -3.42 5.54
N ASP A 115 -21.20 -3.17 5.22
CA ASP A 115 -22.11 -4.20 4.69
C ASP A 115 -21.65 -4.69 3.32
N LYS A 116 -21.30 -3.78 2.41
CA LYS A 116 -20.85 -4.15 1.06
C LYS A 116 -19.56 -4.97 1.07
N PHE A 117 -18.57 -4.58 1.90
CA PHE A 117 -17.35 -5.37 2.05
C PHE A 117 -17.60 -6.69 2.77
N THR A 118 -18.52 -6.70 3.74
CA THR A 118 -18.91 -7.93 4.44
C THR A 118 -19.52 -8.94 3.47
N ASP A 119 -20.46 -8.51 2.64
CA ASP A 119 -21.08 -9.35 1.61
C ASP A 119 -20.05 -9.85 0.60
N TRP A 120 -19.10 -9.00 0.22
CA TRP A 120 -18.08 -9.38 -0.74
C TRP A 120 -17.10 -10.40 -0.16
N ILE A 121 -16.68 -10.22 1.09
CA ILE A 121 -15.83 -11.18 1.82
C ILE A 121 -16.56 -12.51 2.05
N ARG A 122 -17.86 -12.46 2.39
CA ARG A 122 -18.67 -13.68 2.57
C ARG A 122 -18.85 -14.47 1.28
N ARG A 123 -19.06 -13.79 0.14
CA ARG A 123 -19.26 -14.46 -1.16
C ARG A 123 -17.96 -14.94 -1.79
N ARG A 124 -16.89 -14.14 -1.72
CA ARG A 124 -15.61 -14.38 -2.42
C ARG A 124 -14.40 -13.84 -1.65
N GLY A 125 -14.29 -14.15 -0.35
CA GLY A 125 -13.25 -13.56 0.50
C GLY A 125 -11.82 -13.77 0.02
N GLU A 126 -11.49 -14.92 -0.58
CA GLU A 126 -10.14 -15.18 -1.09
C GLU A 126 -9.77 -14.21 -2.23
N ILE A 127 -10.66 -14.10 -3.22
CA ILE A 127 -10.51 -13.20 -4.37
C ILE A 127 -10.58 -11.74 -3.92
N ALA A 128 -11.46 -11.41 -2.98
CA ALA A 128 -11.63 -10.05 -2.47
C ALA A 128 -10.35 -9.57 -1.75
N VAL A 129 -9.76 -10.40 -0.88
CA VAL A 129 -8.51 -10.06 -0.18
C VAL A 129 -7.35 -9.92 -1.17
N PHE A 130 -7.22 -10.85 -2.12
CA PHE A 130 -6.16 -10.78 -3.12
C PHE A 130 -6.27 -9.54 -3.99
N LEU A 131 -7.44 -9.26 -4.57
CA LEU A 131 -7.66 -8.09 -5.42
C LEU A 131 -7.49 -6.78 -4.68
N MET A 132 -8.05 -6.66 -3.46
CA MET A 132 -7.91 -5.44 -2.66
C MET A 132 -6.46 -5.19 -2.22
N SER A 133 -5.65 -6.25 -2.08
CA SER A 133 -4.23 -6.15 -1.74
C SER A 133 -3.35 -5.84 -2.95
N ALA A 134 -3.74 -6.31 -4.14
CA ALA A 134 -3.01 -6.12 -5.39
C ALA A 134 -3.18 -4.72 -5.99
N ILE A 135 -4.33 -4.09 -5.76
CA ILE A 135 -4.63 -2.77 -6.27
C ILE A 135 -4.12 -1.71 -5.28
N LEU A 136 -3.58 -0.61 -5.81
CA LEU A 136 -3.32 0.57 -5.01
C LEU A 136 -4.65 1.22 -4.60
N ASN A 137 -5.23 0.77 -3.50
CA ASN A 137 -6.52 1.24 -3.01
C ASN A 137 -6.43 1.73 -1.56
N PRO A 138 -6.72 3.02 -1.27
CA PRO A 138 -6.84 3.54 0.09
C PRO A 138 -7.87 2.78 0.95
N LEU A 139 -8.83 2.08 0.32
CA LEU A 139 -9.87 1.30 0.98
C LEU A 139 -9.38 -0.07 1.48
N PHE A 140 -8.12 -0.46 1.25
CA PHE A 140 -7.60 -1.71 1.78
C PHE A 140 -7.61 -1.75 3.32
N TYR A 141 -7.39 -0.62 3.98
CA TYR A 141 -7.38 -0.55 5.44
C TYR A 141 -8.71 -0.95 6.09
N PRO A 142 -9.84 -0.27 5.79
CA PRO A 142 -11.12 -0.66 6.36
C PRO A 142 -11.52 -2.09 5.94
N PHE A 143 -11.15 -2.49 4.72
CA PHE A 143 -11.37 -3.86 4.25
C PHE A 143 -10.62 -4.90 5.09
N ALA A 144 -9.33 -4.69 5.40
CA ALA A 144 -8.53 -5.59 6.23
C ALA A 144 -9.08 -5.69 7.67
N ALA A 145 -9.53 -4.57 8.24
CA ALA A 145 -10.21 -4.56 9.54
C ALA A 145 -11.53 -5.36 9.52
N ILE A 146 -12.36 -5.18 8.48
CA ILE A 146 -13.60 -5.95 8.30
C ILE A 146 -13.31 -7.44 8.10
N ALA A 147 -12.25 -7.80 7.36
CA ALA A 147 -11.83 -9.18 7.19
C ALA A 147 -11.39 -9.82 8.52
N GLY A 148 -10.76 -9.03 9.40
CA GLY A 148 -10.45 -9.39 10.79
C GLY A 148 -11.69 -9.64 11.63
N MET A 149 -12.66 -8.72 11.58
CA MET A 149 -13.95 -8.83 12.27
C MET A 149 -14.72 -10.10 11.85
N LEU A 150 -14.67 -10.45 10.57
CA LEU A 150 -15.31 -11.66 10.02
C LEU A 150 -14.54 -12.95 10.28
N ARG A 151 -13.40 -12.90 10.97
CA ARG A 151 -12.55 -14.06 11.28
C ARG A 151 -12.19 -14.89 10.04
N PHE A 152 -11.83 -14.20 8.96
CA PHE A 152 -11.49 -14.83 7.67
C PHE A 152 -10.34 -15.88 7.74
N GLY A 153 -9.55 -15.88 8.81
CA GLY A 153 -8.39 -16.74 9.01
C GLY A 153 -7.10 -15.97 8.73
N LEU A 154 -6.29 -15.77 9.77
CA LEU A 154 -5.07 -14.95 9.71
C LEU A 154 -4.06 -15.48 8.68
N VAL A 155 -3.86 -16.80 8.64
CA VAL A 155 -2.91 -17.44 7.72
C VAL A 155 -3.36 -17.26 6.26
N LYS A 156 -4.64 -17.49 5.97
CA LYS A 156 -5.21 -17.28 4.62
C LYS A 156 -5.12 -15.82 4.20
N PHE A 157 -5.52 -14.91 5.10
CA PHE A 157 -5.41 -13.48 4.87
C PHE A 157 -3.97 -13.07 4.55
N PHE A 158 -2.99 -13.57 5.32
CA PHE A 158 -1.59 -13.27 5.14
C PHE A 158 -1.08 -13.70 3.76
N PHE A 159 -1.29 -14.95 3.35
CA PHE A 159 -0.80 -15.43 2.06
C PHE A 159 -1.45 -14.73 0.87
N LEU A 160 -2.76 -14.49 0.94
CA LEU A 160 -3.48 -13.76 -0.11
C LEU A 160 -3.07 -12.29 -0.17
N CYS A 161 -2.89 -11.66 0.99
CA CYS A 161 -2.45 -10.27 1.08
C CYS A 161 -1.01 -10.12 0.58
N TRP A 162 -0.13 -11.03 0.98
CA TRP A 162 1.24 -11.07 0.51
C TRP A 162 1.30 -11.26 -1.01
N GLY A 163 0.56 -12.22 -1.57
CA GLY A 163 0.53 -12.43 -3.02
C GLY A 163 0.09 -11.18 -3.79
N GLY A 164 -0.97 -10.52 -3.33
CA GLY A 164 -1.44 -9.27 -3.94
C GLY A 164 -0.41 -8.14 -3.81
N LYS A 165 0.12 -7.92 -2.61
CA LYS A 165 1.09 -6.84 -2.36
C LYS A 165 2.43 -7.08 -3.04
N ALA A 166 2.87 -8.34 -3.16
CA ALA A 166 4.04 -8.71 -3.93
C ALA A 166 3.83 -8.35 -5.41
N LEU A 167 2.70 -8.73 -6.01
CA LEU A 167 2.39 -8.38 -7.41
C LEU A 167 2.42 -6.86 -7.62
N LYS A 168 1.76 -6.12 -6.73
CA LYS A 168 1.74 -4.65 -6.72
C LYS A 168 3.16 -4.06 -6.64
N ASN A 169 3.95 -4.53 -5.69
CA ASN A 169 5.29 -3.99 -5.43
C ASN A 169 6.30 -4.41 -6.50
N ILE A 170 6.15 -5.58 -7.12
CA ILE A 170 6.91 -5.98 -8.30
C ILE A 170 6.61 -5.01 -9.45
N ALA A 171 5.33 -4.74 -9.74
CA ALA A 171 4.96 -3.79 -10.79
C ALA A 171 5.55 -2.40 -10.55
N ILE A 172 5.47 -1.89 -9.31
CA ILE A 172 6.06 -0.61 -8.91
C ILE A 172 7.59 -0.62 -9.06
N ALA A 173 8.26 -1.69 -8.62
CA ALA A 173 9.70 -1.81 -8.74
C ALA A 173 10.16 -1.84 -10.20
N TYR A 174 9.43 -2.52 -11.09
CA TYR A 174 9.68 -2.48 -12.53
C TYR A 174 9.45 -1.11 -13.15
N LEU A 175 8.41 -0.39 -12.72
CA LEU A 175 8.21 1.00 -13.14
C LEU A 175 9.40 1.89 -12.71
N GLY A 176 9.99 1.63 -11.54
CA GLY A 176 11.21 2.30 -11.09
C GLY A 176 12.42 1.94 -11.94
N TYR A 177 12.59 0.65 -12.24
CA TYR A 177 13.66 0.13 -13.07
C TYR A 177 13.65 0.68 -14.51
N PHE A 178 12.48 0.77 -15.13
CA PHE A 178 12.37 1.30 -16.50
C PHE A 178 12.27 2.84 -16.52
N GLY A 179 11.47 3.42 -15.63
CA GLY A 179 11.21 4.86 -15.59
C GLY A 179 12.38 5.66 -15.03
N LEU A 180 12.77 5.37 -13.79
CA LEU A 180 13.83 6.13 -13.11
C LEU A 180 15.18 5.95 -13.82
N ARG A 181 15.52 4.73 -14.21
CA ARG A 181 16.78 4.45 -14.92
C ARG A 181 16.89 5.16 -16.25
N SER A 182 15.78 5.26 -17.01
CA SER A 182 15.76 6.00 -18.27
C SER A 182 15.98 7.50 -18.05
N ILE A 183 15.36 8.06 -17.01
CA ILE A 183 15.53 9.46 -16.62
C ILE A 183 16.95 9.73 -16.13
N LEU A 184 17.51 8.89 -15.25
CA LEU A 184 18.87 9.06 -14.74
C LEU A 184 19.93 8.96 -15.84
N ARG A 185 19.72 8.09 -16.85
CA ARG A 185 20.59 7.99 -18.04
C ARG A 185 20.47 9.22 -18.93
N TRP A 186 19.29 9.82 -19.03
CA TRP A 186 19.08 11.09 -19.75
C TRP A 186 19.72 12.29 -19.05
N VAL A 187 19.71 12.30 -17.72
CA VAL A 187 20.30 13.37 -16.89
C VAL A 187 21.82 13.21 -16.73
N GLY A 188 22.41 12.13 -17.25
CA GLY A 188 23.88 11.93 -17.30
C GLY A 188 24.50 11.54 -15.96
N VAL A 189 23.70 11.04 -15.02
CA VAL A 189 24.15 10.61 -13.67
C VAL A 189 24.60 9.15 -13.67
N LEU A 190 24.33 8.40 -14.74
CA LEU A 190 24.58 6.96 -14.91
C LEU A 190 25.12 6.64 -16.30
#